data_AF-A0A9D6DYY8-F1
#
_entry.id   AF-A0A9D6DYY8-F1
#
_cell.length_a   1.000
_cell.length_b   1.000
_cell.length_c   1.000
_cell.angle_alpha   90.00
_cell.angle_beta   90.00
_cell.angle_gamma   90.00
#
_symmetry.space_group_name_H-M   'P 1'
#
loop_
_entity.id
_entity.type
_entity.pdbx_description
1 polymer ?
#
loop_
_entity_poly.entity_id
_entity_poly.type
_entity_poly.pdbx_seq_one_letter_code
_entity_poly.pdbx_strand_id
1 'polypeptide(L)'
;MAQEILLPELLSKKGRELLSGEGSREAFFASLLEMEQKLEDGRASFLRSSAENPFSHQLYDEKTAVNDAFQQCKEVLDELRLYERGENRSRFASALFLLKFTVWQLEEAVQNYDRRHLLTGESKYPITNLLRRIAEAMGNGTLASEGVLPFFSLWKERFLAQVTKWRSEPEARTEEETLGFSGSLKAIESAFEELERAIRSGDPERLRTLTQTMDHEIKLLDSRCAAYLEERTRGPLPSALTNLLLWSLSRWEEGKIPEKDLTKFLAQYRSYVTDIRSNFEQACRYPASRISLQELATSTVNAFDRMEEALDAVKASLDMGEREKAATFAKDIEEAARALVFCYEGFRKEAEQPPGRPCPFCQGSVPPGSRSCPACKAVLPIGQEEQPFTVEFLEGEGVAVGQGVIMTTHLKRLLDAVSGALEQGDLSGLSATLDWLEGRLKEVSRTLSEYPLGDPERIEEWPLIQGTAQLLGDGLETYLRGISRIRDFTASGEKSCVTEGIEMVLSACSRLQQVQHIGKLADRTLERSQESPPGGLPSPPPLPSSVESDSFSESPLSRTLKGNSDS
;
A
#
# COMPACT_ATOMS: atom_id res chain seq x y z
N MET A 1 -25.04 7.97 13.11
CA MET A 1 -25.22 6.61 12.57
C MET A 1 -24.86 5.52 13.57
N ALA A 2 -23.70 5.57 14.25
CA ALA A 2 -23.32 4.52 15.21
C ALA A 2 -24.25 4.39 16.46
N GLN A 3 -24.95 5.43 16.93
CA GLN A 3 -25.76 5.27 18.15
C GLN A 3 -27.02 4.38 18.00
N GLU A 4 -27.37 3.90 16.80
CA GLU A 4 -28.47 2.94 16.59
C GLU A 4 -28.03 1.45 16.64
N ILE A 5 -26.78 1.17 17.02
CA ILE A 5 -26.14 -0.17 17.16
C ILE A 5 -26.77 -1.07 18.26
N LEU A 6 -27.90 -0.71 18.86
CA LEU A 6 -28.62 -1.61 19.77
C LEU A 6 -29.34 -2.76 19.04
N LEU A 7 -29.59 -2.61 17.74
CA LEU A 7 -30.35 -3.57 16.95
C LEU A 7 -29.63 -4.92 16.66
N PRO A 8 -28.32 -4.93 16.33
CA PRO A 8 -27.54 -6.16 16.15
C PRO A 8 -27.46 -7.04 17.40
N GLU A 9 -27.28 -6.45 18.59
CA GLU A 9 -27.27 -7.20 19.85
C GLU A 9 -28.65 -7.78 20.17
N LEU A 10 -29.72 -7.00 19.90
CA LEU A 10 -31.09 -7.45 20.04
C LEU A 10 -31.41 -8.61 19.11
N LEU A 11 -30.95 -8.56 17.86
CA LEU A 11 -31.12 -9.63 16.87
C LEU A 11 -30.29 -10.86 17.21
N SER A 12 -29.06 -10.70 17.69
CA SER A 12 -28.25 -11.82 18.17
C SER A 12 -28.93 -12.50 19.36
N LYS A 13 -29.51 -11.73 20.29
CA LYS A 13 -30.28 -12.26 21.42
C LYS A 13 -31.53 -13.02 20.96
N LYS A 14 -32.39 -12.38 20.16
CA LYS A 14 -33.62 -12.99 19.64
C LYS A 14 -33.34 -14.22 18.76
N GLY A 15 -32.24 -14.20 18.00
CA GLY A 15 -31.79 -15.33 17.19
C GLY A 15 -31.34 -16.52 18.04
N ARG A 16 -30.66 -16.28 19.17
CA ARG A 16 -30.34 -17.34 20.15
C ARG A 16 -31.58 -17.91 20.83
N GLU A 17 -32.53 -17.05 21.21
CA GLU A 17 -33.83 -17.48 21.76
C GLU A 17 -34.61 -18.33 20.74
N LEU A 18 -34.57 -17.98 19.45
CA LEU A 18 -35.17 -18.79 18.39
C LEU A 18 -34.49 -20.15 18.23
N LEU A 19 -33.16 -20.22 18.34
CA LEU A 19 -32.38 -21.46 18.29
C LEU A 19 -32.63 -22.37 19.51
N SER A 20 -32.85 -21.80 20.71
CA SER A 20 -33.22 -22.56 21.91
C SER A 20 -34.68 -23.03 21.93
N GLY A 21 -35.51 -22.54 21.00
CA GLY A 21 -36.94 -22.82 20.93
C GLY A 21 -37.79 -21.95 21.89
N GLU A 22 -37.18 -20.95 22.52
CA GLU A 22 -37.82 -20.05 23.49
C GLU A 22 -38.35 -18.77 22.83
N GLY A 23 -37.90 -18.45 21.62
CA GLY A 23 -38.23 -17.22 20.89
C GLY A 23 -39.36 -17.35 19.87
N SER A 24 -40.07 -16.24 19.63
CA SER A 24 -41.06 -16.14 18.55
C SER A 24 -40.37 -15.89 17.20
N ARG A 25 -40.62 -16.79 16.24
CA ARG A 25 -40.13 -16.70 14.85
C ARG A 25 -40.56 -15.39 14.18
N GLU A 26 -41.84 -15.05 14.31
CA GLU A 26 -42.42 -13.81 13.74
C GLU A 26 -41.73 -12.57 14.32
N ALA A 27 -41.49 -12.55 15.63
CA ALA A 27 -40.85 -11.40 16.30
C ALA A 27 -39.37 -11.25 15.93
N PHE A 28 -38.68 -12.34 15.57
CA PHE A 28 -37.32 -12.29 15.06
C PHE A 28 -37.29 -11.71 13.63
N PHE A 29 -38.11 -12.24 12.72
CA PHE A 29 -38.13 -11.77 11.32
C PHE A 29 -38.65 -10.34 11.18
N ALA A 30 -39.59 -9.90 12.02
CA ALA A 30 -40.00 -8.50 12.08
C ALA A 30 -38.82 -7.57 12.43
N SER A 31 -37.97 -7.95 13.39
CA SER A 31 -36.76 -7.19 13.72
C SER A 31 -35.69 -7.26 12.63
N LEU A 32 -35.61 -8.37 11.90
CA LEU A 32 -34.69 -8.52 10.76
C LEU A 32 -35.06 -7.53 9.64
N LEU A 33 -36.36 -7.42 9.32
CA LEU A 33 -36.88 -6.48 8.34
C LEU A 33 -36.62 -5.02 8.76
N GLU A 34 -36.82 -4.70 10.04
CA GLU A 34 -36.50 -3.37 10.58
C GLU A 34 -35.00 -3.04 10.42
N MET A 35 -34.11 -3.99 10.71
CA MET A 35 -32.67 -3.78 10.56
C MET A 35 -32.27 -3.53 9.11
N GLU A 36 -32.83 -4.28 8.19
CA GLU A 36 -32.53 -4.13 6.77
C GLU A 36 -32.98 -2.78 6.23
N GLN A 37 -34.17 -2.32 6.63
CA GLN A 37 -34.65 -0.99 6.29
C GLN A 37 -33.68 0.09 6.81
N LYS A 38 -33.25 -0.01 8.07
CA LYS A 38 -32.26 0.93 8.64
C LYS A 38 -30.89 0.83 7.96
N LEU A 39 -30.48 -0.36 7.54
CA LEU A 39 -29.22 -0.57 6.82
C LEU A 39 -29.26 0.12 5.46
N GLU A 40 -30.36 -0.03 4.71
CA GLU A 40 -30.57 0.64 3.41
C GLU A 40 -30.69 2.17 3.57
N ASP A 41 -31.45 2.64 4.56
CA ASP A 41 -31.58 4.07 4.84
C ASP A 41 -30.23 4.68 5.26
N GLY A 42 -29.46 3.95 6.08
CA GLY A 42 -28.10 4.31 6.48
C GLY A 42 -27.14 4.37 5.30
N ARG A 43 -27.18 3.36 4.41
CA ARG A 43 -26.39 3.32 3.18
C ARG A 43 -26.74 4.48 2.25
N ALA A 44 -28.03 4.72 2.01
CA ALA A 44 -28.50 5.82 1.17
C ALA A 44 -28.15 7.19 1.76
N SER A 45 -28.23 7.36 3.09
CA SER A 45 -27.79 8.56 3.80
C SER A 45 -26.28 8.78 3.63
N PHE A 46 -25.47 7.74 3.84
CA PHE A 46 -24.02 7.79 3.65
C PHE A 46 -23.62 8.11 2.21
N LEU A 47 -24.25 7.48 1.22
CA LEU A 47 -23.94 7.74 -0.19
C LEU A 47 -24.26 9.18 -0.57
N ARG A 48 -25.40 9.72 -0.11
CA ARG A 48 -25.76 11.14 -0.33
C ARG A 48 -24.78 12.08 0.34
N SER A 49 -24.52 11.94 1.64
CA SER A 49 -23.62 12.83 2.37
C SER A 49 -22.19 12.77 1.83
N SER A 50 -21.73 11.58 1.46
CA SER A 50 -20.39 11.41 0.88
C SER A 50 -20.30 12.01 -0.52
N ALA A 51 -21.36 11.99 -1.32
CA ALA A 51 -21.39 12.58 -2.66
C ALA A 51 -21.37 14.12 -2.61
N GLU A 52 -21.97 14.71 -1.58
CA GLU A 52 -21.95 16.16 -1.34
C GLU A 52 -20.58 16.68 -0.86
N ASN A 53 -19.68 15.80 -0.43
CA ASN A 53 -18.33 16.19 0.00
C ASN A 53 -17.46 16.59 -1.21
N PRO A 54 -16.95 17.85 -1.29
CA PRO A 54 -16.11 18.30 -2.39
C PRO A 54 -14.76 17.56 -2.48
N PHE A 55 -14.31 16.94 -1.39
CA PHE A 55 -13.08 16.15 -1.33
C PHE A 55 -13.34 14.64 -1.44
N SER A 56 -14.50 14.26 -1.99
CA SER A 56 -14.90 12.86 -2.15
C SER A 56 -13.89 11.97 -2.87
N HIS A 57 -13.15 12.53 -3.84
CA HIS A 57 -12.10 11.84 -4.58
C HIS A 57 -10.92 11.41 -3.69
N GLN A 58 -10.62 12.15 -2.61
CA GLN A 58 -9.53 11.83 -1.67
C GLN A 58 -9.96 10.79 -0.61
N LEU A 59 -11.22 10.39 -0.62
CA LEU A 59 -11.81 9.42 0.31
C LEU A 59 -12.37 8.22 -0.45
N TYR A 60 -11.88 7.95 -1.66
CA TYR A 60 -12.42 6.90 -2.52
C TYR A 60 -12.34 5.53 -1.83
N ASP A 61 -11.17 5.17 -1.29
CA ASP A 61 -10.98 3.88 -0.64
C ASP A 61 -11.85 3.73 0.61
N GLU A 62 -11.93 4.77 1.45
CA GLU A 62 -12.78 4.72 2.64
C GLU A 62 -14.27 4.66 2.26
N LYS A 63 -14.71 5.31 1.18
CA LYS A 63 -16.08 5.20 0.68
C LYS A 63 -16.40 3.79 0.20
N THR A 64 -15.49 3.21 -0.58
CA THR A 64 -15.62 1.84 -1.09
C THR A 64 -15.69 0.87 0.07
N ALA A 65 -14.80 0.99 1.06
CA ALA A 65 -14.82 0.15 2.25
C ALA A 65 -16.14 0.22 3.04
N VAL A 66 -16.72 1.41 3.21
CA VAL A 66 -18.03 1.57 3.86
C VAL A 66 -19.14 0.92 3.03
N ASN A 67 -19.16 1.15 1.71
CA ASN A 67 -20.18 0.58 0.83
C ASN A 67 -20.10 -0.95 0.77
N ASP A 68 -18.89 -1.51 0.74
CA ASP A 68 -18.65 -2.95 0.78
C ASP A 68 -19.12 -3.55 2.11
N ALA A 69 -18.87 -2.88 3.24
CA ALA A 69 -19.34 -3.33 4.54
C ALA A 69 -20.88 -3.29 4.65
N PHE A 70 -21.54 -2.29 4.06
CA PHE A 70 -23.01 -2.27 3.92
C PHE A 70 -23.51 -3.45 3.10
N GLN A 71 -22.86 -3.74 1.98
CA GLN A 71 -23.23 -4.83 1.08
C GLN A 71 -23.08 -6.20 1.76
N GLN A 72 -21.98 -6.41 2.48
CA GLN A 72 -21.76 -7.64 3.27
C GLN A 72 -22.81 -7.84 4.36
N CYS A 73 -23.19 -6.76 5.08
CA CYS A 73 -24.28 -6.84 6.05
C CYS A 73 -25.60 -7.26 5.39
N LYS A 74 -25.91 -6.70 4.22
CA LYS A 74 -27.13 -7.03 3.48
C LYS A 74 -27.15 -8.50 3.05
N GLU A 75 -26.05 -9.01 2.50
CA GLU A 75 -25.93 -10.41 2.09
C GLU A 75 -26.18 -11.36 3.27
N VAL A 76 -25.67 -11.04 4.46
CA VAL A 76 -25.93 -11.84 5.66
C VAL A 76 -27.40 -11.76 6.12
N LEU A 77 -28.05 -10.60 5.99
CA LEU A 77 -29.48 -10.46 6.28
C LEU A 77 -30.35 -11.25 5.30
N ASP A 78 -30.00 -11.25 4.00
CA ASP A 78 -30.65 -12.07 2.98
C ASP A 78 -30.48 -13.57 3.25
N GLU A 79 -29.29 -13.99 3.68
CA GLU A 79 -29.03 -15.37 4.14
C GLU A 79 -29.89 -15.75 5.35
N LEU A 80 -30.06 -14.84 6.32
CA LEU A 80 -30.94 -15.06 7.46
C LEU A 80 -32.42 -15.19 7.05
N ARG A 81 -32.86 -14.47 6.01
CA ARG A 81 -34.21 -14.59 5.45
C ARG A 81 -34.45 -15.92 4.76
N LEU A 82 -33.45 -16.53 4.14
CA LEU A 82 -33.61 -17.86 3.54
C LEU A 82 -34.02 -18.91 4.59
N TYR A 83 -33.66 -18.72 5.87
CA TYR A 83 -34.13 -19.56 6.97
C TYR A 83 -35.63 -19.41 7.27
N GLU A 84 -36.27 -18.30 6.87
CA GLU A 84 -37.72 -18.17 6.92
C GLU A 84 -38.40 -19.25 6.06
N ARG A 85 -37.70 -19.80 5.06
CA ARG A 85 -38.23 -20.76 4.08
C ARG A 85 -37.75 -22.20 4.27
N GLY A 86 -36.88 -22.51 5.25
CA GLY A 86 -36.35 -23.87 5.46
C GLY A 86 -35.61 -24.11 6.78
N GLU A 87 -35.31 -25.37 7.11
CA GLU A 87 -34.86 -25.82 8.45
C GLU A 87 -33.33 -26.07 8.61
N ASN A 88 -32.45 -25.37 7.90
CA ASN A 88 -31.00 -25.56 8.12
C ASN A 88 -30.49 -24.73 9.32
N ARG A 89 -30.68 -25.26 10.53
CA ARG A 89 -30.27 -24.62 11.80
C ARG A 89 -28.78 -24.25 11.84
N SER A 90 -27.92 -25.05 11.23
CA SER A 90 -26.48 -24.79 11.20
C SER A 90 -26.16 -23.55 10.37
N ARG A 91 -26.76 -23.41 9.19
CA ARG A 91 -26.60 -22.23 8.33
C ARG A 91 -27.13 -20.96 9.01
N PHE A 92 -28.26 -21.07 9.72
CA PHE A 92 -28.81 -19.95 10.49
C PHE A 92 -27.90 -19.49 11.62
N ALA A 93 -27.33 -20.43 12.39
CA ALA A 93 -26.37 -20.11 13.45
C ALA A 93 -25.11 -19.44 12.88
N SER A 94 -24.57 -19.94 11.77
CA SER A 94 -23.44 -19.31 11.07
C SER A 94 -23.77 -17.91 10.57
N ALA A 95 -24.94 -17.70 9.97
CA ALA A 95 -25.38 -16.39 9.50
C ALA A 95 -25.57 -15.38 10.65
N LEU A 96 -26.11 -15.81 11.79
CA LEU A 96 -26.21 -14.96 13.00
C LEU A 96 -24.83 -14.54 13.53
N PHE A 97 -23.86 -15.44 13.48
CA PHE A 97 -22.48 -15.12 13.85
C PHE A 97 -21.85 -14.12 12.87
N LEU A 98 -22.00 -14.36 11.57
CA LEU A 98 -21.51 -13.48 10.52
C LEU A 98 -22.12 -12.08 10.63
N LEU A 99 -23.41 -11.97 11.00
CA LEU A 99 -24.08 -10.67 11.13
C LEU A 99 -23.39 -9.78 12.16
N LYS A 100 -22.98 -10.35 13.30
CA LYS A 100 -22.25 -9.59 14.33
C LYS A 100 -20.91 -9.10 13.78
N PHE A 101 -20.22 -9.92 13.01
CA PHE A 101 -18.92 -9.59 12.44
C PHE A 101 -19.03 -8.50 11.37
N THR A 102 -19.97 -8.62 10.42
CA THR A 102 -20.15 -7.63 9.35
C THR A 102 -20.63 -6.28 9.90
N VAL A 103 -21.47 -6.27 10.94
CA VAL A 103 -21.87 -5.03 11.64
C VAL A 103 -20.66 -4.33 12.26
N TRP A 104 -19.81 -5.07 12.97
CA TRP A 104 -18.58 -4.50 13.54
C TRP A 104 -17.67 -3.92 12.45
N GLN A 105 -17.51 -4.62 11.32
CA GLN A 105 -16.75 -4.11 10.17
C GLN A 105 -17.37 -2.83 9.58
N LEU A 106 -18.70 -2.76 9.49
CA LEU A 106 -19.40 -1.56 9.04
C LEU A 106 -19.15 -0.38 10.00
N GLU A 107 -19.22 -0.60 11.30
CA GLU A 107 -18.90 0.43 12.30
C GLU A 107 -17.46 0.93 12.17
N GLU A 108 -16.50 0.02 12.07
CA GLU A 108 -15.09 0.35 11.89
C GLU A 108 -14.86 1.12 10.58
N ALA A 109 -15.47 0.68 9.47
CA ALA A 109 -15.37 1.35 8.17
C ALA A 109 -15.94 2.77 8.25
N VAL A 110 -17.12 2.96 8.85
CA VAL A 110 -17.75 4.28 9.02
C VAL A 110 -16.90 5.18 9.93
N GLN A 111 -16.38 4.67 11.04
CA GLN A 111 -15.49 5.45 11.92
C GLN A 111 -14.19 5.86 11.22
N ASN A 112 -13.62 4.98 10.40
CA ASN A 112 -12.44 5.28 9.60
C ASN A 112 -12.73 6.35 8.54
N TYR A 113 -13.87 6.24 7.84
CA TYR A 113 -14.34 7.26 6.92
C TYR A 113 -14.52 8.61 7.64
N ASP A 114 -15.24 8.64 8.77
CA ASP A 114 -15.50 9.87 9.52
C ASP A 114 -14.19 10.53 9.98
N ARG A 115 -13.26 9.73 10.53
CA ARG A 115 -11.93 10.22 10.92
C ARG A 115 -11.20 10.83 9.73
N ARG A 116 -11.19 10.17 8.58
CA ARG A 116 -10.52 10.67 7.36
C ARG A 116 -11.21 11.92 6.81
N HIS A 117 -12.53 11.90 6.76
CA HIS A 117 -13.36 13.03 6.34
C HIS A 117 -13.09 14.29 7.17
N LEU A 118 -12.94 14.16 8.48
CA LEU A 118 -12.62 15.27 9.38
C LEU A 118 -11.22 15.86 9.15
N LEU A 119 -10.28 15.03 8.67
CA LEU A 119 -8.89 15.40 8.45
C LEU A 119 -8.61 15.88 7.01
N THR A 120 -9.51 15.59 6.08
CA THR A 120 -9.41 15.95 4.68
C THR A 120 -10.10 17.28 4.39
N GLY A 121 -9.44 18.14 3.61
CA GLY A 121 -9.94 19.47 3.27
C GLY A 121 -8.97 20.27 2.40
N GLU A 122 -9.21 21.57 2.28
CA GLU A 122 -8.38 22.46 1.44
C GLU A 122 -6.93 22.59 1.94
N SER A 123 -6.72 22.45 3.24
CA SER A 123 -5.37 22.47 3.78
C SER A 123 -4.74 21.09 3.66
N LYS A 124 -3.44 21.06 3.34
CA LYS A 124 -2.65 19.83 3.43
C LYS A 124 -2.38 19.41 4.87
N TYR A 125 -2.72 20.24 5.86
CA TYR A 125 -2.50 19.95 7.28
C TYR A 125 -3.79 19.42 7.93
N PRO A 126 -3.83 18.15 8.37
CA PRO A 126 -5.03 17.54 8.92
C PRO A 126 -5.71 18.32 10.06
N ILE A 127 -4.90 18.97 10.90
CA ILE A 127 -5.40 19.74 12.04
C ILE A 127 -6.21 20.98 11.64
N THR A 128 -5.78 21.70 10.61
CA THR A 128 -6.46 22.94 10.19
C THR A 128 -7.82 22.59 9.57
N ASN A 129 -7.91 21.45 8.88
CA ASN A 129 -9.18 20.90 8.38
C ASN A 129 -10.10 20.51 9.56
N LEU A 130 -9.58 19.81 10.56
CA LEU A 130 -10.34 19.44 11.76
C LEU A 130 -10.89 20.69 12.50
N LEU A 131 -10.07 21.72 12.70
CA LEU A 131 -10.51 22.95 13.37
C LEU A 131 -11.57 23.70 12.56
N ARG A 132 -11.49 23.69 11.22
CA ARG A 132 -12.57 24.23 10.37
C ARG A 132 -13.87 23.46 10.57
N ARG A 133 -13.82 22.12 10.59
CA ARG A 133 -15.01 21.27 10.84
C ARG A 133 -15.60 21.52 12.21
N ILE A 134 -14.77 21.70 13.23
CA ILE A 134 -15.23 22.10 14.57
C ILE A 134 -15.93 23.47 14.51
N ALA A 135 -15.37 24.46 13.82
CA ALA A 135 -15.97 25.77 13.69
C ALA A 135 -17.30 25.75 12.91
N GLU A 136 -17.39 24.95 11.85
CA GLU A 136 -18.63 24.69 11.12
C GLU A 136 -19.68 24.02 12.02
N ALA A 137 -19.30 22.97 12.74
CA ALA A 137 -20.20 22.24 13.63
C ALA A 137 -20.70 23.11 14.80
N MET A 138 -19.83 23.92 15.40
CA MET A 138 -20.21 24.89 16.42
C MET A 138 -21.14 25.97 15.86
N GLY A 139 -20.86 26.47 14.65
CA GLY A 139 -21.71 27.47 13.98
C GLY A 139 -23.09 26.95 13.62
N ASN A 140 -23.20 25.65 13.31
CA ASN A 140 -24.47 24.98 13.03
C ASN A 140 -25.18 24.46 14.30
N GLY A 141 -24.56 24.63 15.49
CA GLY A 141 -25.09 24.16 16.76
C GLY A 141 -25.08 22.63 16.95
N THR A 142 -24.37 21.89 16.10
CA THR A 142 -24.26 20.42 16.20
C THR A 142 -23.21 19.97 17.21
N LEU A 143 -22.33 20.89 17.64
CA LEU A 143 -21.24 20.62 18.57
C LEU A 143 -21.16 21.71 19.63
N ALA A 144 -21.32 21.33 20.90
CA ALA A 144 -21.17 22.22 22.04
C ALA A 144 -19.68 22.40 22.40
N SER A 145 -19.31 23.59 22.87
CA SER A 145 -17.92 23.91 23.23
C SER A 145 -17.38 23.02 24.34
N GLU A 146 -18.21 22.60 25.31
CA GLU A 146 -17.78 21.74 26.42
C GLU A 146 -17.29 20.37 25.94
N GLY A 147 -17.83 19.84 24.84
CA GLY A 147 -17.42 18.56 24.27
C GLY A 147 -16.07 18.61 23.55
N VAL A 148 -15.68 19.78 23.04
CA VAL A 148 -14.46 19.95 22.22
C VAL A 148 -13.24 20.26 23.07
N LEU A 149 -13.43 21.04 24.14
CA LEU A 149 -12.34 21.57 24.94
C LEU A 149 -11.35 20.51 25.45
N PRO A 150 -11.79 19.40 26.06
CA PRO A 150 -10.86 18.41 26.62
C PRO A 150 -9.96 17.79 25.56
N PHE A 151 -10.51 17.52 24.38
CA PHE A 151 -9.77 16.99 23.24
C PHE A 151 -8.75 18.00 22.72
N PHE A 152 -9.18 19.25 22.52
CA PHE A 152 -8.31 20.32 22.04
C PHE A 152 -7.16 20.59 23.02
N SER A 153 -7.42 20.64 24.33
CA SER A 153 -6.40 20.84 25.36
C SER A 153 -5.35 19.72 25.38
N LEU A 154 -5.78 18.45 25.35
CA LEU A 154 -4.86 17.31 25.29
C LEU A 154 -3.97 17.36 24.05
N TRP A 155 -4.58 17.69 22.91
CA TRP A 155 -3.84 17.77 21.65
C TRP A 155 -2.86 18.96 21.63
N LYS A 156 -3.29 20.14 22.11
CA LYS A 156 -2.43 21.32 22.31
C LYS A 156 -1.22 20.97 23.19
N GLU A 157 -1.43 20.32 24.32
CA GLU A 157 -0.36 19.90 25.22
C GLU A 157 0.68 19.03 24.51
N ARG A 158 0.23 18.01 23.77
CA ARG A 158 1.11 17.12 23.00
C ARG A 158 1.88 17.86 21.92
N PHE A 159 1.20 18.74 21.18
CA PHE A 159 1.84 19.55 20.14
C PHE A 159 2.91 20.47 20.75
N LEU A 160 2.59 21.17 21.84
CA LEU A 160 3.53 22.07 22.51
C LEU A 160 4.70 21.33 23.15
N ALA A 161 4.49 20.12 23.67
CA ALA A 161 5.59 19.27 24.12
C ALA A 161 6.54 18.93 22.97
N GLN A 162 6.00 18.62 21.79
CA GLN A 162 6.80 18.34 20.59
C GLN A 162 7.55 19.59 20.08
N VAL A 163 6.90 20.75 20.10
CA VAL A 163 7.55 22.04 19.77
C VAL A 163 8.65 22.38 20.75
N THR A 164 8.42 22.16 22.05
CA THR A 164 9.42 22.40 23.09
C THR A 164 10.63 21.49 22.89
N LYS A 165 10.39 20.22 22.54
CA LYS A 165 11.45 19.29 22.15
C LYS A 165 12.25 19.83 20.97
N TRP A 166 11.60 20.25 19.88
CA TRP A 166 12.26 20.85 18.72
C TRP A 166 13.04 22.14 19.02
N ARG A 167 12.60 22.94 19.99
CA ARG A 167 13.34 24.13 20.45
C ARG A 167 14.55 23.77 21.30
N SER A 168 14.45 22.70 22.08
CA SER A 168 15.50 22.28 23.02
C SER A 168 16.59 21.44 22.36
N GLU A 169 16.31 20.85 21.20
CA GLU A 169 17.31 20.13 20.41
C GLU A 169 18.26 21.16 19.77
N PRO A 170 19.56 21.15 20.11
CA PRO A 170 20.54 22.08 19.58
C PRO A 170 20.85 21.72 18.13
N GLU A 171 19.95 22.09 17.24
CA GLU A 171 20.21 22.00 15.82
C GLU A 171 21.26 23.03 15.42
N ALA A 172 22.16 22.66 14.51
CA ALA A 172 23.08 23.56 13.83
C ALA A 172 22.33 24.53 12.90
N ARG A 173 21.54 25.41 13.51
CA ARG A 173 20.85 26.53 12.87
C ARG A 173 21.72 27.77 12.98
N THR A 174 21.69 28.61 11.95
CA THR A 174 22.21 29.97 12.07
C THR A 174 21.35 30.76 13.06
N GLU A 175 21.87 31.88 13.57
CA GLU A 175 21.12 32.75 14.48
C GLU A 175 19.83 33.27 13.82
N GLU A 176 19.89 33.61 12.53
CA GLU A 176 18.76 34.06 11.72
C GLU A 176 17.70 32.96 11.53
N GLU A 177 18.12 31.73 11.24
CA GLU A 177 17.22 30.57 11.16
C GLU A 177 16.56 30.33 12.53
N THR A 178 17.34 30.37 13.61
CA THR A 178 16.83 30.18 14.97
C THR A 178 15.76 31.21 15.32
N LEU A 179 15.98 32.48 14.95
CA LEU A 179 15.01 33.56 15.13
C LEU A 179 13.75 33.34 14.27
N GLY A 180 13.90 32.97 13.01
CA GLY A 180 12.78 32.67 12.11
C GLY A 180 11.90 31.52 12.63
N PHE A 181 12.51 30.37 12.90
CA PHE A 181 11.81 29.20 13.44
C PHE A 181 11.15 29.50 14.80
N SER A 182 11.87 30.15 15.72
CA SER A 182 11.34 30.55 17.02
C SER A 182 10.12 31.46 16.88
N GLY A 183 10.18 32.42 15.93
CA GLY A 183 9.06 33.30 15.60
C GLY A 183 7.80 32.54 15.16
N SER A 184 7.91 31.64 14.18
CA SER A 184 6.78 30.84 13.71
C SER A 184 6.21 29.94 14.83
N LEU A 185 7.07 29.32 15.63
CA LEU A 185 6.62 28.50 16.75
C LEU A 185 5.89 29.32 17.82
N LYS A 186 6.34 30.55 18.12
CA LYS A 186 5.64 31.46 19.04
C LYS A 186 4.29 31.91 18.48
N ALA A 187 4.21 32.16 17.18
CA ALA A 187 2.97 32.53 16.52
C ALA A 187 1.95 31.38 16.58
N ILE A 188 2.39 30.15 16.32
CA ILE A 188 1.57 28.94 16.46
C ILE A 188 1.12 28.71 17.92
N GLU A 189 2.01 28.87 18.90
CA GLU A 189 1.68 28.83 20.33
C GLU A 189 0.58 29.82 20.70
N SER A 190 0.75 31.08 20.27
CA SER A 190 -0.23 32.14 20.50
C SER A 190 -1.55 31.81 19.81
N ALA A 191 -1.51 31.26 18.60
CA ALA A 191 -2.71 30.82 17.89
C ALA A 191 -3.47 29.73 18.66
N PHE A 192 -2.79 28.77 19.30
CA PHE A 192 -3.48 27.78 20.13
C PHE A 192 -4.16 28.35 21.37
N GLU A 193 -3.57 29.36 22.00
CA GLU A 193 -4.20 30.04 23.13
C GLU A 193 -5.45 30.82 22.70
N GLU A 194 -5.37 31.50 21.55
CA GLU A 194 -6.51 32.19 20.96
C GLU A 194 -7.61 31.22 20.54
N LEU A 195 -7.25 30.09 19.91
CA LEU A 195 -8.18 29.04 19.51
C LEU A 195 -8.89 28.45 20.73
N GLU A 196 -8.16 28.15 21.81
CA GLU A 196 -8.75 27.66 23.05
C GLU A 196 -9.79 28.65 23.60
N ARG A 197 -9.47 29.95 23.58
CA ARG A 197 -10.37 31.00 24.03
C ARG A 197 -11.62 31.11 23.14
N ALA A 198 -11.47 30.99 21.82
CA ALA A 198 -12.58 30.98 20.88
C ALA A 198 -13.50 29.76 21.06
N ILE A 199 -12.93 28.57 21.29
CA ILE A 199 -13.71 27.36 21.59
C ILE A 199 -14.47 27.56 22.91
N ARG A 200 -13.82 28.04 23.97
CA ARG A 200 -14.47 28.32 25.27
C ARG A 200 -15.62 29.31 25.16
N SER A 201 -15.48 30.36 24.35
CA SER A 201 -16.51 31.36 24.15
C SER A 201 -17.64 30.91 23.22
N GLY A 202 -17.52 29.75 22.58
CA GLY A 202 -18.50 29.29 21.60
C GLY A 202 -18.57 30.18 20.35
N ASP A 203 -17.46 30.82 19.96
CA ASP A 203 -17.42 31.78 18.85
C ASP A 203 -16.89 31.13 17.55
N PRO A 204 -17.77 30.62 16.67
CA PRO A 204 -17.37 29.89 15.47
C PRO A 204 -16.68 30.78 14.43
N GLU A 205 -17.05 32.06 14.33
CA GLU A 205 -16.43 32.98 13.35
C GLU A 205 -14.99 33.29 13.73
N ARG A 206 -14.75 33.60 15.02
CA ARG A 206 -13.40 33.78 15.54
C ARG A 206 -12.57 32.51 15.37
N LEU A 207 -13.16 31.33 15.61
CA LEU A 207 -12.49 30.05 15.41
C LEU A 207 -12.07 29.83 13.95
N ARG A 208 -12.90 30.20 12.97
CA ARG A 208 -12.54 30.14 11.53
C ARG A 208 -11.38 31.06 11.19
N THR A 209 -11.42 32.32 11.62
CA THR A 209 -10.33 33.29 11.37
C THR A 209 -9.01 32.80 11.96
N LEU A 210 -9.03 32.35 13.21
CA LEU A 210 -7.82 31.83 13.88
C LEU A 210 -7.30 30.56 13.21
N THR A 211 -8.18 29.70 12.70
CA THR A 211 -7.78 28.51 11.94
C THR A 211 -7.08 28.88 10.63
N GLN A 212 -7.52 29.94 9.93
CA GLN A 212 -6.84 30.45 8.74
C GLN A 212 -5.46 31.03 9.08
N THR A 213 -5.35 31.79 10.17
CA THR A 213 -4.06 32.28 10.67
C THR A 213 -3.12 31.12 11.00
N MET A 214 -3.61 30.09 11.69
CA MET A 214 -2.81 28.91 12.02
C MET A 214 -2.36 28.15 10.76
N ASP A 215 -3.24 28.00 9.77
CA ASP A 215 -2.88 27.40 8.48
C ASP A 215 -1.77 28.19 7.77
N HIS A 216 -1.84 29.52 7.79
CA HIS A 216 -0.78 30.37 7.25
C HIS A 216 0.55 30.19 7.98
N GLU A 217 0.55 30.18 9.32
CA GLU A 217 1.77 30.01 10.11
C GLU A 217 2.41 28.63 9.93
N ILE A 218 1.59 27.57 9.83
CA ILE A 218 2.10 26.22 9.54
C ILE A 218 2.67 26.17 8.11
N LYS A 219 2.02 26.79 7.11
CA LYS A 219 2.58 26.91 5.75
C LYS A 219 3.92 27.65 5.76
N LEU A 220 4.05 28.73 6.53
CA LEU A 220 5.28 29.49 6.63
C LEU A 220 6.39 28.67 7.30
N LEU A 221 6.08 27.95 8.38
CA LEU A 221 7.02 27.06 9.06
C LEU A 221 7.49 25.94 8.12
N ASP A 222 6.58 25.29 7.41
CA ASP A 222 6.90 24.23 6.46
C ASP A 222 7.75 24.72 5.29
N SER A 223 7.44 25.89 4.72
CA SER A 223 8.29 26.52 3.69
C SER A 223 9.70 26.82 4.22
N ARG A 224 9.83 27.22 5.49
CA ARG A 224 11.13 27.43 6.15
C ARG A 224 11.86 26.10 6.37
N CYS A 225 11.17 25.05 6.81
CA CYS A 225 11.73 23.69 6.88
C CYS A 225 12.22 23.20 5.51
N ALA A 226 11.43 23.42 4.47
CA ALA A 226 11.76 23.01 3.11
C ALA A 226 12.99 23.77 2.59
N ALA A 227 13.04 25.09 2.75
CA ALA A 227 14.21 25.90 2.37
C ALA A 227 15.46 25.51 3.18
N TYR A 228 15.29 25.28 4.49
CA TYR A 228 16.34 24.81 5.39
C TYR A 228 16.93 23.47 4.94
N LEU A 229 16.07 22.51 4.55
CA LEU A 229 16.48 21.21 4.04
C LEU A 229 17.07 21.30 2.64
N GLU A 230 16.50 22.10 1.74
CA GLU A 230 16.99 22.30 0.38
C GLU A 230 18.43 22.85 0.41
N GLU A 231 18.71 23.86 1.22
CA GLU A 231 20.06 24.41 1.36
C GLU A 231 21.08 23.37 1.84
N ARG A 232 20.68 22.47 2.74
CA ARG A 232 21.56 21.46 3.36
C ARG A 232 21.70 20.17 2.55
N THR A 233 20.73 19.92 1.68
CA THR A 233 20.74 18.79 0.74
C THR A 233 21.30 19.18 -0.62
N ARG A 234 21.56 20.48 -0.87
CA ARG A 234 22.40 20.93 -1.97
C ARG A 234 23.83 20.45 -1.74
N GLY A 235 24.38 19.79 -2.75
CA GLY A 235 25.73 19.27 -2.68
C GLY A 235 26.17 18.65 -4.00
N PRO A 236 27.36 18.05 -4.01
CA PRO A 236 27.98 17.52 -5.23
C PRO A 236 27.30 16.27 -5.80
N LEU A 237 26.40 15.65 -5.03
CA LEU A 237 25.77 14.38 -5.38
C LEU A 237 24.28 14.56 -5.72
N PRO A 238 23.70 13.71 -6.58
CA PRO A 238 22.25 13.65 -6.78
C PRO A 238 21.45 13.20 -5.55
N SER A 239 22.09 12.53 -4.60
CA SER A 239 21.44 12.06 -3.36
C SER A 239 21.38 13.17 -2.31
N ALA A 240 20.18 13.71 -2.10
CA ALA A 240 19.89 14.71 -1.07
C ALA A 240 20.33 14.24 0.33
N LEU A 241 20.05 12.98 0.68
CA LEU A 241 20.37 12.44 1.99
C LEU A 241 21.89 12.29 2.18
N THR A 242 22.63 11.90 1.15
CA THR A 242 24.10 11.86 1.22
C THR A 242 24.67 13.26 1.37
N ASN A 243 24.17 14.25 0.62
CA ASN A 243 24.61 15.63 0.78
C ASN A 243 24.33 16.16 2.20
N LEU A 244 23.20 15.78 2.81
CA LEU A 244 22.89 16.12 4.19
C LEU A 244 23.89 15.49 5.17
N LEU A 245 24.36 14.26 4.93
CA LEU A 245 25.43 13.63 5.72
C LEU A 245 26.75 14.38 5.58
N LEU A 246 27.14 14.73 4.35
CA LEU A 246 28.36 15.50 4.09
C LEU A 246 28.30 16.88 4.77
N TRP A 247 27.16 17.56 4.68
CA TRP A 247 26.91 18.81 5.40
C TRP A 247 27.02 18.62 6.91
N SER A 248 26.42 17.55 7.45
CA SER A 248 26.44 17.27 8.89
C SER A 248 27.85 16.97 9.41
N LEU A 249 28.67 16.26 8.63
CA LEU A 249 30.08 16.00 8.95
C LEU A 249 30.89 17.30 9.00
N SER A 250 30.72 18.18 8.00
CA SER A 250 31.38 19.49 7.99
C SER A 250 30.97 20.35 9.20
N ARG A 251 29.69 20.31 9.61
CA ARG A 251 29.24 21.05 10.81
C ARG A 251 29.72 20.42 12.12
N TRP A 252 29.89 19.11 12.17
CA TRP A 252 30.50 18.43 13.32
C TRP A 252 31.98 18.79 13.46
N GLU A 253 32.72 18.87 12.36
CA GLU A 253 34.11 19.37 12.31
C GLU A 253 34.21 20.77 12.93
N GLU A 254 33.29 21.66 12.56
CA GLU A 254 33.19 23.03 13.10
C GLU A 254 32.67 23.09 14.55
N GLY A 255 32.28 21.96 15.15
CA GLY A 255 31.69 21.88 16.48
C GLY A 255 30.28 22.47 16.60
N LYS A 256 29.57 22.63 15.47
CA LYS A 256 28.21 23.17 15.41
C LYS A 256 27.12 22.12 15.58
N ILE A 257 27.42 20.86 15.29
CA ILE A 257 26.51 19.71 15.55
C ILE A 257 27.06 18.90 16.73
N PRO A 258 26.24 18.59 17.76
CA PRO A 258 26.62 17.66 18.80
C PRO A 258 26.87 16.25 18.25
N GLU A 259 27.90 15.58 18.77
CA GLU A 259 28.28 14.21 18.39
C GLU A 259 27.11 13.22 18.51
N LYS A 260 26.28 13.36 19.55
CA LYS A 260 25.07 12.53 19.76
C LYS A 260 24.10 12.62 18.59
N ASP A 261 23.93 13.79 18.00
CA ASP A 261 22.96 14.01 16.92
C ASP A 261 23.52 13.50 15.59
N LEU A 262 24.81 13.72 15.32
CA LEU A 262 25.48 13.09 14.18
C LEU A 262 25.48 11.55 14.30
N THR A 263 25.69 10.99 15.50
CA THR A 263 25.63 9.54 15.73
C THR A 263 24.26 8.95 15.39
N LYS A 264 23.18 9.62 15.81
CA LYS A 264 21.81 9.22 15.45
C LYS A 264 21.59 9.29 13.94
N PHE A 265 22.01 10.39 13.33
CA PHE A 265 21.84 10.59 11.88
C PHE A 265 22.64 9.54 11.08
N LEU A 266 23.87 9.24 11.50
CA LEU A 266 24.71 8.19 10.90
C LEU A 266 24.05 6.81 11.01
N ALA A 267 23.43 6.49 12.15
CA ALA A 267 22.71 5.23 12.33
C ALA A 267 21.49 5.13 11.39
N GLN A 268 20.72 6.21 11.24
CA GLN A 268 19.58 6.28 10.31
C GLN A 268 20.04 6.16 8.86
N TYR A 269 21.09 6.88 8.48
CA TYR A 269 21.69 6.81 7.15
C TYR A 269 22.21 5.41 6.83
N ARG A 270 22.86 4.76 7.79
CA ARG A 270 23.34 3.39 7.64
C ARG A 270 22.20 2.41 7.41
N SER A 271 21.12 2.50 8.19
CA SER A 271 19.91 1.68 7.98
C SER A 271 19.39 1.86 6.54
N TYR A 272 19.30 3.10 6.07
CA TYR A 272 18.87 3.41 4.71
C TYR A 272 19.78 2.77 3.64
N VAL A 273 21.11 2.84 3.79
CA VAL A 273 22.06 2.21 2.86
C VAL A 273 21.93 0.68 2.90
N THR A 274 21.80 0.09 4.09
CA THR A 274 21.61 -1.36 4.27
C THR A 274 20.32 -1.85 3.60
N ASP A 275 19.22 -1.11 3.74
CA ASP A 275 17.94 -1.46 3.10
C ASP A 275 18.07 -1.44 1.57
N ILE A 276 18.73 -0.42 1.00
CA ILE A 276 18.97 -0.33 -0.44
C ILE A 276 19.87 -1.49 -0.91
N ARG A 277 20.96 -1.77 -0.18
CA ARG A 277 21.86 -2.89 -0.49
C ARG A 277 21.10 -4.22 -0.49
N SER A 278 20.29 -4.48 0.54
CA SER A 278 19.47 -5.69 0.64
C SER A 278 18.53 -5.83 -0.56
N ASN A 279 17.83 -4.76 -0.93
CA ASN A 279 16.94 -4.75 -2.09
C ASN A 279 17.70 -5.01 -3.40
N PHE A 280 18.89 -4.41 -3.55
CA PHE A 280 19.76 -4.62 -4.70
C PHE A 280 20.27 -6.06 -4.79
N GLU A 281 20.75 -6.64 -3.68
CA GLU A 281 21.22 -8.02 -3.62
C GLU A 281 20.09 -9.01 -3.90
N GLN A 282 18.88 -8.73 -3.41
CA GLN A 282 17.70 -9.52 -3.73
C GLN A 282 17.38 -9.49 -5.23
N ALA A 283 17.45 -8.31 -5.87
CA ALA A 283 17.26 -8.19 -7.31
C ALA A 283 18.35 -8.93 -8.12
N CYS A 284 19.57 -9.00 -7.60
CA CYS A 284 20.69 -9.72 -8.23
C CYS A 284 20.66 -11.24 -8.07
N ARG A 285 19.74 -11.81 -7.26
CA ARG A 285 19.59 -13.28 -7.12
C ARG A 285 19.18 -13.95 -8.44
N TYR A 286 18.64 -13.19 -9.38
CA TYR A 286 18.31 -13.66 -10.72
C TYR A 286 19.51 -13.46 -11.65
N PRO A 287 20.04 -14.53 -12.28
CA PRO A 287 21.21 -14.42 -13.12
C PRO A 287 20.93 -13.51 -14.31
N ALA A 288 21.65 -12.38 -14.38
CA ALA A 288 21.56 -11.49 -15.52
C ALA A 288 22.11 -12.19 -16.78
N SER A 289 21.35 -12.14 -17.88
CA SER A 289 21.71 -12.74 -19.17
C SER A 289 22.82 -11.99 -19.91
N ARG A 290 23.15 -10.78 -19.46
CA ARG A 290 24.19 -9.91 -20.06
C ARG A 290 25.38 -9.77 -19.11
N ILE A 291 26.59 -9.95 -19.66
CA ILE A 291 27.86 -9.77 -18.94
C ILE A 291 28.00 -8.35 -18.37
N SER A 292 27.57 -7.33 -19.13
CA SER A 292 27.59 -5.93 -18.69
C SER A 292 26.80 -5.70 -17.40
N LEU A 293 25.66 -6.37 -17.22
CA LEU A 293 24.86 -6.29 -16.00
C LEU A 293 25.53 -7.00 -14.82
N GLN A 294 26.28 -8.09 -15.06
CA GLN A 294 27.04 -8.78 -14.00
C GLN A 294 28.24 -7.94 -13.53
N GLU A 295 28.94 -7.28 -14.46
CA GLU A 295 30.02 -6.35 -14.13
C GLU A 295 29.51 -5.12 -13.36
N LEU A 296 28.38 -4.54 -13.80
CA LEU A 296 27.70 -3.47 -13.08
C LEU A 296 27.25 -3.92 -11.68
N ALA A 297 26.75 -5.15 -11.55
CA ALA A 297 26.33 -5.67 -10.26
C ALA A 297 27.50 -5.82 -9.30
N THR A 298 28.61 -6.40 -9.77
CA THR A 298 29.86 -6.52 -8.99
C THR A 298 30.39 -5.15 -8.58
N SER A 299 30.36 -4.17 -9.48
CA SER A 299 30.79 -2.79 -9.21
C SER A 299 29.90 -2.12 -8.16
N THR A 300 28.60 -2.38 -8.21
CA THR A 300 27.64 -1.88 -7.22
C THR A 300 27.89 -2.45 -5.83
N VAL A 301 28.14 -3.77 -5.71
CA VAL A 301 28.49 -4.39 -4.41
C VAL A 301 29.76 -3.77 -3.84
N ASN A 302 30.81 -3.62 -4.65
CA ASN A 302 32.05 -2.98 -4.20
C ASN A 302 31.84 -1.52 -3.76
N ALA A 303 30.90 -0.80 -4.39
CA ALA A 303 30.56 0.57 -4.01
C ALA A 303 29.78 0.62 -2.68
N PHE A 304 28.91 -0.37 -2.41
CA PHE A 304 28.28 -0.53 -1.10
C PHE A 304 29.29 -0.86 0.00
N ASP A 305 30.22 -1.79 -0.25
CA ASP A 305 31.27 -2.14 0.72
C ASP A 305 32.11 -0.91 1.09
N ARG A 306 32.52 -0.10 0.10
CA ARG A 306 33.23 1.17 0.34
C ARG A 306 32.41 2.17 1.14
N MET A 307 31.10 2.26 0.89
CA MET A 307 30.21 3.13 1.66
C MET A 307 30.15 2.66 3.12
N GLU A 308 29.98 1.36 3.37
CA GLU A 308 29.94 0.80 4.72
C GLU A 308 31.26 1.02 5.48
N GLU A 309 32.40 0.79 4.82
CA GLU A 309 33.73 1.07 5.39
C GLU A 309 33.88 2.55 5.77
N ALA A 310 33.45 3.47 4.90
CA ALA A 310 33.49 4.91 5.18
C ALA A 310 32.60 5.29 6.36
N LEU A 311 31.40 4.71 6.45
CA LEU A 311 30.48 4.94 7.59
C LEU A 311 31.04 4.37 8.90
N ASP A 312 31.72 3.22 8.86
CA ASP A 312 32.41 2.65 10.03
C ASP A 312 33.57 3.53 10.49
N ALA A 313 34.32 4.11 9.56
CA ALA A 313 35.39 5.04 9.87
C ALA A 313 34.88 6.31 10.55
N VAL A 314 33.77 6.88 10.07
CA VAL A 314 33.08 8.01 10.75
C VAL A 314 32.67 7.61 12.16
N LYS A 315 32.04 6.45 12.32
CA LYS A 315 31.56 5.99 13.63
C LYS A 315 32.71 5.83 14.62
N ALA A 316 33.80 5.18 14.20
CA ALA A 316 34.99 5.02 15.04
C ALA A 316 35.60 6.37 15.43
N SER A 317 35.59 7.35 14.52
CA SER A 317 36.07 8.70 14.81
C SER A 317 35.17 9.47 15.78
N LEU A 318 33.84 9.29 15.69
CA LEU A 318 32.91 9.83 16.69
C LEU A 318 33.22 9.25 18.07
N ASP A 319 33.36 7.92 18.17
CA ASP A 319 33.66 7.23 19.44
C ASP A 319 35.01 7.68 20.05
N MET A 320 35.97 8.09 19.22
CA MET A 320 37.29 8.59 19.64
C MET A 320 37.36 10.13 19.78
N GLY A 321 36.32 10.87 19.36
CA GLY A 321 36.29 12.34 19.37
C GLY A 321 37.22 13.03 18.36
N GLU A 322 37.64 12.35 17.29
CA GLU A 322 38.64 12.83 16.32
C GLU A 322 38.02 13.71 15.21
N ARG A 323 37.51 14.88 15.58
CA ARG A 323 36.77 15.79 14.65
C ARG A 323 37.58 16.23 13.44
N GLU A 324 38.88 16.36 13.58
CA GLU A 324 39.80 16.81 12.52
C GLU A 324 39.87 15.86 11.31
N LYS A 325 39.38 14.62 11.45
CA LYS A 325 39.30 13.65 10.35
C LYS A 325 37.99 13.73 9.55
N ALA A 326 37.04 14.57 9.98
CA ALA A 326 35.71 14.69 9.34
C ALA A 326 35.78 14.98 7.84
N ALA A 327 36.68 15.88 7.41
CA ALA A 327 36.87 16.21 6.01
C ALA A 327 37.36 15.02 5.17
N THR A 328 38.21 14.16 5.74
CA THR A 328 38.67 12.93 5.09
C THR A 328 37.51 11.94 4.91
N PHE A 329 36.72 11.70 5.96
CA PHE A 329 35.58 10.79 5.85
C PHE A 329 34.48 11.31 4.93
N ALA A 330 34.24 12.62 4.92
CA ALA A 330 33.31 13.24 3.98
C ALA A 330 33.73 12.95 2.53
N LYS A 331 35.03 13.03 2.23
CA LYS A 331 35.57 12.69 0.92
C LYS A 331 35.37 11.20 0.58
N ASP A 332 35.64 10.30 1.52
CA ASP A 332 35.47 8.86 1.31
C ASP A 332 33.99 8.48 1.06
N ILE A 333 33.07 9.08 1.82
CA ILE A 333 31.62 8.95 1.60
C ILE A 333 31.22 9.51 0.23
N GLU A 334 31.74 10.69 -0.14
CA GLU A 334 31.44 11.29 -1.43
C GLU A 334 31.90 10.39 -2.58
N GLU A 335 33.11 9.84 -2.51
CA GLU A 335 33.66 8.93 -3.53
C GLU A 335 32.85 7.62 -3.62
N ALA A 336 32.50 7.01 -2.50
CA ALA A 336 31.64 5.82 -2.47
C ALA A 336 30.24 6.12 -3.06
N ALA A 337 29.65 7.26 -2.72
CA ALA A 337 28.36 7.68 -3.27
C ALA A 337 28.42 7.96 -4.77
N ARG A 338 29.50 8.59 -5.28
CA ARG A 338 29.70 8.79 -6.72
C ARG A 338 29.80 7.46 -7.45
N ALA A 339 30.45 6.46 -6.86
CA ALA A 339 30.52 5.12 -7.43
C ALA A 339 29.12 4.46 -7.51
N LEU A 340 28.29 4.59 -6.47
CA LEU A 340 26.91 4.11 -6.48
C LEU A 340 26.06 4.82 -7.55
N VAL A 341 26.16 6.15 -7.66
CA VAL A 341 25.47 6.93 -8.69
C VAL A 341 25.90 6.51 -10.10
N PHE A 342 27.20 6.32 -10.32
CA PHE A 342 27.73 5.83 -11.59
C PHE A 342 27.13 4.46 -11.97
N CYS A 343 27.05 3.53 -11.01
CA CYS A 343 26.45 2.22 -11.24
C CYS A 343 24.94 2.33 -11.53
N TYR A 344 24.21 3.17 -10.80
CA TYR A 344 22.80 3.44 -11.03
C TYR A 344 22.53 4.00 -12.44
N GLU A 345 23.31 4.98 -12.89
CA GLU A 345 23.21 5.48 -14.26
C GLU A 345 23.54 4.41 -15.31
N GLY A 346 24.49 3.52 -15.00
CA GLY A 346 24.79 2.34 -15.81
C GLY A 346 23.57 1.43 -15.97
N PHE A 347 22.92 1.07 -14.87
CA PHE A 347 21.68 0.29 -14.90
C PHE A 347 20.55 1.00 -15.63
N ARG A 348 20.38 2.31 -15.43
CA ARG A 348 19.35 3.09 -16.12
C ARG A 348 19.58 3.08 -17.64
N LYS A 349 20.82 3.27 -18.09
CA LYS A 349 21.19 3.19 -19.51
C LYS A 349 20.95 1.80 -20.09
N GLU A 350 21.26 0.74 -19.35
CA GLU A 350 20.97 -0.63 -19.78
C GLU A 350 19.45 -0.91 -19.85
N ALA A 351 18.66 -0.35 -18.93
CA ALA A 351 17.21 -0.45 -18.94
C ALA A 351 16.55 0.36 -20.08
N GLU A 352 17.14 1.50 -20.46
CA GLU A 352 16.72 2.32 -21.59
C GLU A 352 17.06 1.67 -22.95
N GLN A 353 17.99 0.71 -23.01
CA GLN A 353 18.23 -0.04 -24.23
C GLN A 353 16.98 -0.88 -24.54
N PRO A 354 16.45 -0.81 -25.78
CA PRO A 354 15.27 -1.59 -26.15
C PRO A 354 15.56 -3.06 -25.86
N PRO A 355 14.63 -3.81 -25.21
CA PRO A 355 14.89 -5.15 -24.72
C PRO A 355 15.13 -6.10 -25.90
N GLY A 356 16.37 -6.13 -26.36
CA GLY A 356 16.81 -7.01 -27.40
C GLY A 356 17.09 -8.37 -26.77
N ARG A 357 16.28 -9.39 -27.07
CA ARG A 357 16.67 -10.77 -26.74
C ARG A 357 17.85 -11.14 -27.63
N PRO A 358 18.94 -11.74 -27.12
CA PRO A 358 20.00 -12.23 -28.00
C PRO A 358 19.44 -13.37 -28.86
N CYS A 359 19.74 -13.37 -30.16
CA CYS A 359 19.37 -14.46 -31.03
C CYS A 359 20.05 -15.76 -30.56
N PRO A 360 19.32 -16.88 -30.34
CA PRO A 360 19.92 -18.13 -29.89
C PRO A 360 20.87 -18.76 -30.93
N PHE A 361 20.82 -18.29 -32.19
CA PHE A 361 21.65 -18.81 -33.28
C PHE A 361 22.90 -17.98 -33.56
N CYS A 362 22.82 -16.65 -33.48
CA CYS A 362 23.94 -15.77 -33.84
C CYS A 362 24.30 -14.72 -32.79
N GLN A 363 23.60 -14.71 -31.65
CA GLN A 363 23.72 -13.73 -30.56
C GLN A 363 23.46 -12.26 -30.93
N GLY A 364 23.09 -11.96 -32.18
CA GLY A 364 22.67 -10.61 -32.58
C GLY A 364 21.40 -10.16 -31.85
N SER A 365 21.34 -8.88 -31.48
CA SER A 365 20.21 -8.27 -30.78
C SER A 365 18.91 -8.41 -31.60
N VAL A 366 17.88 -8.97 -30.98
CA VAL A 366 16.56 -9.13 -31.59
C VAL A 366 15.57 -8.19 -30.91
N PRO A 367 14.98 -7.22 -31.61
CA PRO A 367 13.95 -6.35 -31.07
C PRO A 367 12.77 -7.13 -30.45
N PRO A 368 12.11 -6.60 -29.41
CA PRO A 368 10.89 -7.18 -28.85
C PRO A 368 9.84 -7.44 -29.93
N GLY A 369 9.14 -8.58 -29.86
CA GLY A 369 8.11 -8.95 -30.83
C GLY A 369 8.61 -9.43 -32.21
N SER A 370 9.92 -9.36 -32.49
CA SER A 370 10.45 -9.84 -33.76
C SER A 370 10.42 -11.37 -33.83
N ARG A 371 9.80 -11.91 -34.90
CA ARG A 371 9.72 -13.36 -35.17
C ARG A 371 10.99 -13.93 -35.81
N SER A 372 11.90 -13.08 -36.27
CA SER A 372 13.16 -13.48 -36.87
C SER A 372 14.29 -12.55 -36.43
N CYS A 373 15.51 -13.10 -36.35
CA CYS A 373 16.68 -12.30 -36.01
C CYS A 373 17.04 -11.35 -37.17
N PRO A 374 17.21 -10.03 -36.94
CA PRO A 374 17.55 -9.12 -38.02
C PRO A 374 18.94 -9.39 -38.62
N ALA A 375 19.87 -9.92 -37.81
CA ALA A 375 21.26 -10.18 -38.18
C ALA A 375 21.45 -11.48 -38.98
N CYS A 376 20.90 -12.62 -38.53
CA CYS A 376 21.07 -13.91 -39.21
C CYS A 376 19.83 -14.44 -39.93
N LYS A 377 18.70 -13.72 -39.84
CA LYS A 377 17.40 -14.10 -40.43
C LYS A 377 16.77 -15.38 -39.89
N ALA A 378 17.35 -16.05 -38.89
CA ALA A 378 16.77 -17.23 -38.26
C ALA A 378 15.42 -16.91 -37.60
N VAL A 379 14.43 -17.79 -37.79
CA VAL A 379 13.13 -17.73 -37.11
C VAL A 379 13.32 -18.10 -35.65
N LEU A 380 12.80 -17.25 -34.75
CA LEU A 380 13.08 -17.35 -33.33
C LEU A 380 12.03 -18.22 -32.61
N PRO A 381 12.42 -19.04 -31.63
CA PRO A 381 11.48 -19.77 -30.79
C PRO A 381 10.52 -18.78 -30.11
N ILE A 382 9.23 -19.10 -30.13
CA ILE A 382 8.20 -18.39 -29.37
C ILE A 382 8.29 -18.96 -27.95
N GLY A 383 9.08 -18.32 -27.08
CA GLY A 383 9.12 -18.68 -25.67
C GLY A 383 7.87 -18.18 -24.97
N GLN A 384 7.23 -19.03 -24.16
CA GLN A 384 6.31 -18.56 -23.13
C GLN A 384 7.07 -17.59 -22.23
N GLU A 385 6.53 -16.39 -22.05
CA GLU A 385 7.16 -15.33 -21.26
C GLU A 385 7.24 -15.75 -19.77
N GLU A 386 8.44 -16.06 -19.29
CA GLU A 386 8.74 -16.10 -17.86
C GLU A 386 9.05 -14.67 -17.39
N GLN A 387 8.14 -14.03 -16.65
CA GLN A 387 8.34 -12.71 -16.08
C GLN A 387 8.85 -12.79 -14.62
N PRO A 388 9.85 -11.96 -14.24
CA PRO A 388 10.30 -11.83 -12.85
C PRO A 388 9.31 -11.04 -12.00
N PHE A 389 9.20 -11.41 -10.71
CA PHE A 389 8.32 -10.77 -9.73
C PHE A 389 8.82 -9.37 -9.34
N THR A 390 7.99 -8.34 -9.56
CA THR A 390 8.13 -7.01 -8.98
C THR A 390 6.93 -6.68 -8.09
N VAL A 391 7.18 -6.15 -6.89
CA VAL A 391 6.14 -5.61 -6.02
C VAL A 391 5.84 -4.18 -6.46
N GLU A 392 4.81 -4.01 -7.30
CA GLU A 392 4.22 -2.72 -7.61
C GLU A 392 2.96 -2.50 -6.77
N PHE A 393 2.82 -1.29 -6.23
CA PHE A 393 1.58 -0.81 -5.66
C PHE A 393 0.66 -0.37 -6.81
N LEU A 394 -0.47 -1.05 -7.01
CA LEU A 394 -1.47 -0.64 -7.98
C LEU A 394 -2.87 -0.59 -7.38
N GLU A 395 -3.32 0.65 -7.23
CA GLU A 395 -4.72 1.06 -7.18
C GLU A 395 -5.21 1.17 -8.63
N GLY A 396 -6.17 0.33 -9.04
CA GLY A 396 -6.84 0.46 -10.33
C GLY A 396 -7.33 -0.86 -10.95
N GLU A 397 -8.62 -0.91 -11.28
CA GLU A 397 -9.26 -2.02 -11.98
C GLU A 397 -8.73 -2.16 -13.42
N GLY A 398 -7.92 -3.20 -13.64
CA GLY A 398 -7.41 -3.56 -14.97
C GLY A 398 -6.40 -4.68 -14.89
N VAL A 399 -6.86 -5.92 -14.63
CA VAL A 399 -5.96 -7.06 -14.42
C VAL A 399 -5.37 -7.55 -15.74
N ALA A 400 -4.13 -7.15 -16.02
CA ALA A 400 -3.18 -7.99 -16.72
C ALA A 400 -2.43 -8.85 -15.69
N VAL A 401 -2.25 -10.14 -15.98
CA VAL A 401 -1.56 -11.09 -15.08
C VAL A 401 -0.08 -10.71 -15.01
N GLY A 402 0.37 -10.10 -13.90
CA GLY A 402 1.79 -9.78 -13.73
C GLY A 402 2.22 -8.82 -12.62
N GLN A 403 1.45 -8.61 -11.53
CA GLN A 403 1.82 -7.59 -10.50
C GLN A 403 1.76 -8.12 -9.07
N GLY A 404 2.55 -7.50 -8.19
CA GLY A 404 2.95 -7.95 -6.85
C GLY A 404 1.86 -8.39 -5.86
N VAL A 405 2.31 -8.86 -4.68
CA VAL A 405 1.42 -9.36 -3.63
C VAL A 405 0.51 -8.25 -3.11
N ILE A 406 -0.79 -8.37 -3.35
CA ILE A 406 -1.81 -7.46 -2.79
C ILE A 406 -1.74 -7.47 -1.25
N MET A 407 -1.58 -6.28 -0.65
CA MET A 407 -1.52 -6.09 0.80
C MET A 407 -2.90 -6.26 1.43
N THR A 408 -3.22 -7.48 1.86
CA THR A 408 -4.47 -7.76 2.58
C THR A 408 -4.44 -7.20 4.01
N THR A 409 -5.61 -6.94 4.60
CA THR A 409 -5.74 -6.51 6.02
C THR A 409 -5.08 -7.51 6.97
N HIS A 410 -5.13 -8.80 6.67
CA HIS A 410 -4.50 -9.87 7.44
C HIS A 410 -2.97 -9.79 7.38
N LEU A 411 -2.42 -9.60 6.17
CA LEU A 411 -0.99 -9.44 5.95
C LEU A 411 -0.47 -8.18 6.63
N LYS A 412 -1.18 -7.06 6.50
CA LYS A 412 -0.84 -5.81 7.19
C LYS A 412 -0.82 -6.01 8.71
N ARG A 413 -1.84 -6.65 9.29
CA ARG A 413 -1.89 -6.94 10.73
C ARG A 413 -0.70 -7.78 11.20
N LEU A 414 -0.29 -8.78 10.41
CA LEU A 414 0.91 -9.56 10.68
C LEU A 414 2.17 -8.69 10.69
N LEU A 415 2.34 -7.87 9.65
CA LEU A 415 3.50 -6.99 9.51
C LEU A 415 3.55 -5.93 10.63
N ASP A 416 2.42 -5.32 10.97
CA ASP A 416 2.32 -4.37 12.08
C ASP A 416 2.70 -5.04 13.42
N ALA A 417 2.25 -6.27 13.66
CA ALA A 417 2.58 -7.02 14.86
C ALA A 417 4.05 -7.44 14.90
N VAL A 418 4.64 -7.80 13.75
CA VAL A 418 6.07 -8.07 13.63
C VAL A 418 6.89 -6.81 13.90
N SER A 419 6.53 -5.67 13.32
CA SER A 419 7.20 -4.39 13.58
C SER A 419 7.11 -4.01 15.06
N GLY A 420 5.93 -4.16 15.68
CA GLY A 420 5.76 -3.94 17.13
C GLY A 420 6.67 -4.86 17.97
N ALA A 421 6.81 -6.13 17.60
CA ALA A 421 7.72 -7.04 18.28
C ALA A 421 9.20 -6.68 18.10
N LEU A 422 9.61 -6.26 16.89
CA LEU A 422 11.00 -5.92 16.59
C LEU A 422 11.43 -4.57 17.17
N GLU A 423 10.53 -3.59 17.19
CA GLU A 423 10.82 -2.21 17.61
C GLU A 423 10.53 -1.97 19.09
N GLN A 424 9.43 -2.55 19.59
CA GLN A 424 8.89 -2.26 20.93
C GLN A 424 8.97 -3.48 21.86
N GLY A 425 9.42 -4.64 21.35
CA GLY A 425 9.48 -5.87 22.13
C GLY A 425 8.10 -6.46 22.44
N ASP A 426 7.05 -6.10 21.70
CA ASP A 426 5.68 -6.61 21.92
C ASP A 426 5.50 -8.04 21.38
N LEU A 427 6.16 -9.00 22.04
CA LEU A 427 6.06 -10.42 21.72
C LEU A 427 4.67 -11.00 21.99
N SER A 428 3.92 -10.37 22.90
CA SER A 428 2.54 -10.78 23.23
C SER A 428 1.58 -10.43 22.10
N GLY A 429 1.66 -9.21 21.56
CA GLY A 429 0.88 -8.77 20.42
C GLY A 429 1.17 -9.58 19.16
N LEU A 430 2.45 -9.92 18.93
CA LEU A 430 2.85 -10.83 17.86
C LEU A 430 2.26 -12.23 18.05
N SER A 431 2.42 -12.84 19.22
CA SER A 431 1.91 -14.19 19.49
C SER A 431 0.39 -14.28 19.29
N ALA A 432 -0.36 -13.31 19.81
CA ALA A 432 -1.81 -13.25 19.65
C ALA A 432 -2.22 -13.13 18.16
N THR A 433 -1.46 -12.38 17.36
CA THR A 433 -1.71 -12.23 15.93
C THR A 433 -1.40 -13.51 15.16
N LEU A 434 -0.31 -14.21 15.50
CA LEU A 434 0.06 -15.50 14.90
C LEU A 434 -0.99 -16.58 15.21
N ASP A 435 -1.46 -16.67 16.45
CA ASP A 435 -2.49 -17.63 16.87
C ASP A 435 -3.82 -17.38 16.16
N TRP A 436 -4.21 -16.11 16.04
CA TRP A 436 -5.41 -15.73 15.29
C TRP A 436 -5.30 -16.10 13.81
N LEU A 437 -4.18 -15.80 13.14
CA LEU A 437 -3.96 -16.15 11.74
C LEU A 437 -3.95 -17.67 11.53
N GLU A 438 -3.24 -18.41 12.37
CA GLU A 438 -3.19 -19.87 12.30
C GLU A 438 -4.59 -20.48 12.47
N GLY A 439 -5.38 -19.98 13.42
CA GLY A 439 -6.77 -20.41 13.61
C GLY A 439 -7.61 -20.23 12.35
N ARG A 440 -7.49 -19.08 11.68
CA ARG A 440 -8.22 -18.78 10.44
C ARG A 440 -7.76 -19.67 9.28
N LEU A 441 -6.45 -19.90 9.13
CA LEU A 441 -5.92 -20.76 8.07
C LEU A 441 -6.32 -22.22 8.26
N LYS A 442 -6.31 -22.72 9.49
CA LYS A 442 -6.79 -24.07 9.82
C LYS A 442 -8.29 -24.22 9.57
N GLU A 443 -9.07 -23.20 9.89
CA GLU A 443 -10.51 -23.16 9.59
C GLU A 443 -10.75 -23.25 8.08
N VAL A 444 -10.04 -22.46 7.27
CA VAL A 444 -10.13 -22.50 5.81
C VAL A 444 -9.69 -23.87 5.26
N SER A 445 -8.57 -24.40 5.74
CA SER A 445 -8.07 -25.72 5.34
C SER A 445 -9.07 -26.84 5.64
N ARG A 446 -9.71 -26.80 6.82
CA ARG A 446 -10.79 -27.74 7.16
C ARG A 446 -11.97 -27.61 6.22
N THR A 447 -12.47 -26.40 6.00
CA THR A 447 -13.60 -26.15 5.08
C THR A 447 -13.31 -26.66 3.68
N LEU A 448 -12.08 -26.50 3.19
CA LEU A 448 -11.65 -27.02 1.89
C LEU A 448 -11.60 -28.54 1.86
N SER A 449 -11.11 -29.19 2.92
CA SER A 449 -11.06 -30.65 3.01
C SER A 449 -12.44 -31.30 3.08
N GLU A 450 -13.44 -30.57 3.59
CA GLU A 450 -14.83 -31.00 3.68
C GLU A 450 -15.62 -30.69 2.39
N TYR A 451 -15.05 -29.90 1.47
CA TYR A 451 -15.72 -29.52 0.24
C TYR A 451 -15.63 -30.67 -0.79
N PRO A 452 -16.77 -31.24 -1.23
CA PRO A 452 -16.74 -32.32 -2.21
C PRO A 452 -16.35 -31.76 -3.57
N LEU A 453 -15.09 -31.95 -3.95
CA LEU A 453 -14.68 -31.88 -5.35
C LEU A 453 -15.42 -33.02 -6.05
N GLY A 454 -16.29 -32.71 -7.01
CA GLY A 454 -17.18 -33.68 -7.65
C GLY A 454 -16.46 -34.87 -8.31
N ASP A 455 -17.22 -35.76 -8.94
CA ASP A 455 -16.67 -36.94 -9.62
C ASP A 455 -15.67 -36.52 -10.74
N PRO A 456 -14.38 -36.90 -10.65
CA PRO A 456 -13.35 -36.55 -11.63
C PRO A 456 -13.70 -36.89 -13.06
N GLU A 457 -14.45 -37.99 -13.26
CA GLU A 457 -14.82 -38.49 -14.59
C GLU A 457 -15.94 -37.66 -15.25
N ARG A 458 -16.61 -36.79 -14.49
CA ARG A 458 -17.77 -36.02 -14.96
C ARG A 458 -17.49 -34.54 -15.22
N ILE A 459 -16.28 -34.07 -14.93
CA ILE A 459 -15.92 -32.66 -15.03
C ILE A 459 -14.80 -32.51 -16.06
N GLU A 460 -15.13 -31.96 -17.23
CA GLU A 460 -14.19 -31.72 -18.33
C GLU A 460 -13.00 -30.84 -17.90
N GLU A 461 -13.22 -29.95 -16.94
CA GLU A 461 -12.23 -29.03 -16.37
C GLU A 461 -11.49 -29.61 -15.13
N TRP A 462 -11.62 -30.91 -14.86
CA TRP A 462 -11.02 -31.55 -13.69
C TRP A 462 -9.52 -31.24 -13.50
N PRO A 463 -8.66 -31.23 -14.54
CA PRO A 463 -7.25 -30.86 -14.37
C PRO A 463 -7.04 -29.42 -13.85
N LEU A 464 -7.90 -28.48 -14.26
CA LEU A 464 -7.85 -27.09 -13.78
C LEU A 464 -8.30 -27.00 -12.32
N ILE A 465 -9.37 -27.72 -11.95
CA ILE A 465 -9.87 -27.78 -10.58
C ILE A 465 -8.81 -28.41 -9.66
N GLN A 466 -8.21 -29.52 -10.09
CA GLN A 466 -7.15 -30.20 -9.35
C GLN A 466 -5.91 -29.31 -9.20
N GLY A 467 -5.48 -28.64 -10.27
CA GLY A 467 -4.35 -27.69 -10.22
C GLY A 467 -4.63 -26.50 -9.29
N THR A 468 -5.86 -25.97 -9.31
CA THR A 468 -6.27 -24.87 -8.44
C THR A 468 -6.36 -25.30 -6.97
N ALA A 469 -6.90 -26.48 -6.70
CA ALA A 469 -6.96 -27.06 -5.35
C ALA A 469 -5.56 -27.34 -4.79
N GLN A 470 -4.65 -27.85 -5.62
CA GLN A 470 -3.26 -28.05 -5.25
C GLN A 470 -2.56 -26.72 -4.95
N LEU A 471 -2.71 -25.72 -5.83
CA LEU A 471 -2.12 -24.40 -5.64
C LEU A 471 -2.64 -23.73 -4.34
N LEU A 472 -3.92 -23.91 -4.03
CA LEU A 472 -4.53 -23.45 -2.79
C LEU A 472 -3.98 -24.18 -1.56
N GLY A 473 -3.87 -25.51 -1.62
CA GLY A 473 -3.28 -26.33 -0.56
C GLY A 473 -1.83 -25.93 -0.27
N ASP A 474 -1.00 -25.85 -1.31
CA ASP A 474 0.40 -25.44 -1.22
C ASP A 474 0.54 -24.01 -0.68
N GLY A 475 -0.38 -23.11 -1.06
CA GLY A 475 -0.46 -21.75 -0.53
C GLY A 475 -0.74 -21.73 0.97
N LEU A 476 -1.77 -22.44 1.43
CA LEU A 476 -2.14 -22.51 2.85
C LEU A 476 -1.05 -23.15 3.71
N GLU A 477 -0.45 -24.25 3.25
CA GLU A 477 0.63 -24.93 3.95
C GLU A 477 1.86 -24.02 4.08
N THR A 478 2.25 -23.36 3.00
CA THR A 478 3.39 -22.43 3.01
C THR A 478 3.13 -21.24 3.95
N TYR A 479 1.89 -20.74 4.00
CA TYR A 479 1.50 -19.68 4.94
C TYR A 479 1.67 -20.15 6.39
N LEU A 480 1.13 -21.32 6.73
CA LEU A 480 1.22 -21.89 8.08
C LEU A 480 2.68 -22.12 8.49
N ARG A 481 3.53 -22.58 7.57
CA ARG A 481 4.98 -22.70 7.81
C ARG A 481 5.63 -21.34 8.06
N GLY A 482 5.25 -20.31 7.30
CA GLY A 482 5.71 -18.94 7.52
C GLY A 482 5.34 -18.43 8.91
N ILE A 483 4.09 -18.59 9.34
CA ILE A 483 3.63 -18.25 10.70
C ILE A 483 4.43 -19.00 11.76
N SER A 484 4.63 -20.32 11.58
CA SER A 484 5.42 -21.12 12.51
C SER A 484 6.86 -20.61 12.59
N ARG A 485 7.46 -20.21 11.48
CA ARG A 485 8.81 -19.67 11.44
C ARG A 485 8.91 -18.31 12.13
N ILE A 486 7.93 -17.44 11.97
CA ILE A 486 7.82 -16.19 12.75
C ILE A 486 7.61 -16.51 14.24
N ARG A 487 6.90 -17.58 14.58
CA ARG A 487 6.73 -18.00 15.97
C ARG A 487 8.05 -18.44 16.60
N ASP A 488 8.96 -19.07 15.85
CA ASP A 488 10.28 -19.45 16.37
C ASP A 488 11.05 -18.22 16.91
N PHE A 489 10.85 -17.03 16.34
CA PHE A 489 11.46 -15.79 16.82
C PHE A 489 11.05 -15.44 18.27
N THR A 490 9.83 -15.77 18.71
CA THR A 490 9.41 -15.45 20.08
C THR A 490 10.16 -16.29 21.12
N ALA A 491 10.67 -17.45 20.72
CA ALA A 491 11.48 -18.33 21.56
C ALA A 491 12.99 -18.08 21.41
N SER A 492 13.46 -17.84 20.18
CA SER A 492 14.90 -17.72 19.87
C SER A 492 15.44 -16.29 19.95
N GLY A 493 14.58 -15.29 19.74
CA GLY A 493 14.98 -13.89 19.53
C GLY A 493 15.74 -13.65 18.22
N GLU A 494 15.86 -14.65 17.35
CA GLU A 494 16.65 -14.57 16.11
C GLU A 494 15.86 -13.91 14.98
N LYS A 495 16.31 -12.75 14.50
CA LYS A 495 15.59 -11.99 13.46
C LYS A 495 15.46 -12.72 12.12
N SER A 496 16.37 -13.66 11.81
CA SER A 496 16.32 -14.49 10.60
C SER A 496 15.02 -15.28 10.49
N CYS A 497 14.48 -15.77 11.62
CA CYS A 497 13.20 -16.46 11.70
C CYS A 497 12.03 -15.58 11.24
N VAL A 498 12.07 -14.28 11.56
CA VAL A 498 11.05 -13.33 11.12
C VAL A 498 11.14 -13.10 9.62
N THR A 499 12.34 -12.84 9.11
CA THR A 499 12.56 -12.56 7.68
C THR A 499 12.15 -13.75 6.81
N GLU A 500 12.64 -14.95 7.13
CA GLU A 500 12.27 -16.19 6.40
C GLU A 500 10.77 -16.46 6.48
N GLY A 501 10.18 -16.23 7.65
CA GLY A 501 8.75 -16.42 7.86
C GLY A 501 7.90 -15.46 7.03
N ILE A 502 8.28 -14.18 6.94
CA ILE A 502 7.62 -13.19 6.08
C ILE A 502 7.74 -13.56 4.60
N GLU A 503 8.93 -13.96 4.13
CA GLU A 503 9.12 -14.40 2.74
C GLU A 503 8.19 -15.57 2.38
N MET A 504 8.05 -16.56 3.28
CA MET A 504 7.10 -17.66 3.09
C MET A 504 5.65 -17.18 3.04
N VAL A 505 5.25 -16.27 3.95
CA VAL A 505 3.90 -15.70 3.94
C VAL A 505 3.61 -14.94 2.65
N LEU A 506 4.54 -14.13 2.15
CA LEU A 506 4.36 -13.38 0.90
C LEU A 506 4.24 -14.32 -0.30
N SER A 507 5.08 -15.35 -0.36
CA SER A 507 4.99 -16.40 -1.39
C SER A 507 3.64 -17.11 -1.36
N ALA A 508 3.15 -17.45 -0.17
CA ALA A 508 1.83 -18.03 0.02
C ALA A 508 0.71 -17.10 -0.46
N CYS A 509 0.75 -15.81 -0.09
CA CYS A 509 -0.23 -14.81 -0.54
C CYS A 509 -0.32 -14.74 -2.07
N SER A 510 0.81 -14.80 -2.78
CA SER A 510 0.83 -14.81 -4.25
C SER A 510 0.07 -16.02 -4.83
N ARG A 511 0.29 -17.23 -4.29
CA ARG A 511 -0.44 -18.44 -4.72
C ARG A 511 -1.94 -18.34 -4.44
N LEU A 512 -2.31 -17.83 -3.26
CA LEU A 512 -3.71 -17.62 -2.89
C LEU A 512 -4.40 -16.60 -3.82
N GLN A 513 -3.68 -15.56 -4.25
CA GLN A 513 -4.19 -14.59 -5.22
C GLN A 513 -4.37 -15.18 -6.61
N GLN A 514 -3.44 -16.05 -7.05
CA GLN A 514 -3.60 -16.78 -8.31
C GLN A 514 -4.86 -17.65 -8.29
N VAL A 515 -5.11 -18.36 -7.18
CA VAL A 515 -6.35 -19.13 -6.98
C VAL A 515 -7.60 -18.24 -7.08
N GLN A 516 -7.60 -17.08 -6.43
CA GLN A 516 -8.71 -16.12 -6.52
C GLN A 516 -8.91 -15.61 -7.95
N HIS A 517 -7.84 -15.37 -8.70
CA HIS A 517 -7.92 -14.92 -10.08
C HIS A 517 -8.52 -16.00 -10.99
N ILE A 518 -8.10 -17.25 -10.83
CA ILE A 518 -8.66 -18.40 -11.54
C ILE A 518 -10.17 -18.51 -11.24
N GLY A 519 -10.57 -18.37 -9.97
CA GLY A 519 -11.98 -18.36 -9.58
C GLY A 519 -12.78 -17.25 -10.29
N LYS A 520 -12.30 -16.01 -10.27
CA LYS A 520 -12.95 -14.88 -10.97
C LYS A 520 -13.07 -15.08 -12.48
N LEU A 521 -12.07 -15.70 -13.11
CA LEU A 521 -12.12 -16.02 -14.54
C LEU A 521 -13.15 -17.11 -14.83
N ALA A 522 -13.26 -18.12 -13.96
CA ALA A 522 -14.28 -19.14 -14.07
C ALA A 522 -15.69 -18.54 -13.94
N ASP A 523 -15.93 -17.68 -12.94
CA ASP A 523 -17.21 -17.00 -12.75
C ASP A 523 -17.62 -16.17 -13.97
N ARG A 524 -16.70 -15.37 -14.53
CA ARG A 524 -16.96 -14.59 -15.75
C ARG A 524 -17.25 -15.46 -16.98
N THR A 525 -16.64 -16.64 -17.06
CA THR A 525 -16.86 -17.59 -18.15
C THR A 525 -18.24 -18.24 -18.01
N LEU A 526 -18.64 -18.59 -16.79
CA LEU A 526 -19.97 -19.07 -16.46
C LEU A 526 -21.05 -18.03 -16.78
N GLU A 527 -20.86 -16.77 -16.36
CA GLU A 527 -21.77 -15.66 -16.67
C GLU A 527 -21.94 -15.48 -18.19
N ARG A 528 -20.85 -15.46 -18.98
CA ARG A 528 -20.91 -15.37 -20.45
C ARG A 528 -21.61 -16.57 -21.10
N SER A 529 -21.47 -17.76 -20.52
CA SER A 529 -22.16 -18.97 -21.01
C SER A 529 -23.66 -18.94 -20.71
N GLN A 530 -24.07 -18.26 -19.64
CA GLN A 530 -25.49 -18.08 -19.26
C GLN A 530 -26.15 -16.91 -20.01
N GLU A 531 -25.40 -15.88 -20.38
CA GLU A 531 -25.89 -14.73 -21.16
C GLU A 531 -26.04 -15.00 -22.66
N SER A 532 -25.46 -16.09 -23.17
CA SER A 532 -25.63 -16.49 -24.57
C SER A 532 -27.00 -17.17 -24.77
N PRO A 533 -27.96 -16.58 -25.49
CA PRO A 533 -29.26 -17.21 -25.69
C PRO A 533 -29.13 -18.50 -26.50
N PRO A 534 -29.95 -19.53 -26.23
CA PRO A 534 -29.93 -20.76 -27.00
C PRO A 534 -30.57 -20.52 -28.38
N GLY A 535 -29.78 -20.16 -29.38
CA GLY A 535 -30.22 -20.27 -30.77
C GLY A 535 -29.64 -19.24 -31.73
N GLY A 536 -28.97 -19.76 -32.77
CA GLY A 536 -28.80 -19.07 -34.05
C GLY A 536 -27.34 -18.78 -34.41
N LEU A 537 -26.63 -19.78 -34.93
CA LEU A 537 -25.51 -19.49 -35.83
C LEU A 537 -26.06 -18.61 -36.97
N PRO A 538 -25.52 -17.40 -37.22
CA PRO A 538 -25.89 -16.64 -38.40
C PRO A 538 -25.48 -17.45 -39.64
N SER A 539 -26.44 -17.76 -40.50
CA SER A 539 -26.17 -18.38 -41.80
C SER A 539 -25.10 -17.57 -42.54
N PRO A 540 -24.10 -18.21 -43.14
CA PRO A 540 -23.10 -17.50 -43.92
C PRO A 540 -23.78 -16.73 -45.06
N PRO A 541 -23.30 -15.52 -45.40
CA PRO A 541 -23.87 -14.76 -46.49
C PRO A 541 -23.74 -15.54 -47.81
N PRO A 542 -24.71 -15.43 -48.73
CA PRO A 542 -24.64 -16.13 -50.00
C PRO A 542 -23.41 -15.61 -50.77
N LEU A 543 -22.63 -16.55 -51.31
CA LEU A 543 -21.52 -16.24 -52.21
C LEU A 543 -22.05 -15.42 -53.40
N PRO A 544 -21.41 -14.29 -53.75
CA PRO A 544 -21.79 -13.55 -54.94
C PRO A 544 -21.52 -14.40 -56.19
N SER A 545 -22.59 -14.54 -56.98
CA SER A 545 -22.59 -15.13 -58.30
C SER A 545 -21.60 -14.43 -59.23
N SER A 546 -20.80 -15.26 -59.89
CA SER A 546 -19.97 -14.98 -61.06
C SER A 546 -20.58 -13.96 -62.05
N VAL A 547 -19.85 -12.88 -62.34
CA VAL A 547 -19.91 -12.15 -63.62
C VAL A 547 -18.52 -11.58 -63.97
N GLU A 548 -17.97 -12.16 -65.03
CA GLU A 548 -17.18 -11.60 -66.15
C GLU A 548 -15.84 -10.90 -65.92
N SER A 549 -14.83 -11.65 -66.36
CA SER A 549 -13.56 -11.27 -66.97
C SER A 549 -13.72 -10.37 -68.21
N ASP A 550 -12.88 -9.33 -68.28
CA ASP A 550 -12.22 -8.78 -69.49
C ASP A 550 -11.15 -7.80 -68.97
N SER A 551 -9.84 -8.01 -69.09
CA SER A 551 -8.93 -8.17 -70.24
C SER A 551 -7.91 -7.00 -70.23
N PHE A 552 -6.66 -7.35 -69.93
CA PHE A 552 -5.38 -6.80 -70.43
C PHE A 552 -5.20 -5.29 -70.73
N SER A 553 -4.15 -4.68 -70.16
CA SER A 553 -2.91 -4.40 -70.91
C SER A 553 -1.79 -3.74 -70.07
N GLU A 554 -0.63 -4.40 -70.09
CA GLU A 554 0.76 -3.90 -70.22
C GLU A 554 1.33 -2.77 -69.34
N SER A 555 2.38 -3.15 -68.60
CA SER A 555 3.50 -2.28 -68.19
C SER A 555 4.35 -1.86 -69.40
N PRO A 556 5.21 -0.82 -69.27
CA PRO A 556 6.62 -1.15 -69.06
C PRO A 556 7.44 -0.12 -68.22
N LEU A 557 8.25 -0.68 -67.31
CA LEU A 557 9.71 -0.52 -67.19
C LEU A 557 10.43 0.83 -67.52
N SER A 558 11.19 1.28 -66.51
CA SER A 558 12.63 1.70 -66.55
C SER A 558 13.03 3.19 -66.61
N ARG A 559 14.14 3.46 -65.88
CA ARG A 559 15.12 4.60 -65.94
C ARG A 559 14.65 5.91 -65.27
N THR A 560 15.47 6.71 -64.57
CA THR A 560 16.94 6.86 -64.49
C THR A 560 17.36 7.67 -63.25
N LEU A 561 18.60 7.46 -62.82
CA LEU A 561 19.43 8.32 -61.97
C LEU A 561 19.63 9.76 -62.51
N LYS A 562 19.74 10.73 -61.57
CA LYS A 562 20.56 11.99 -61.51
C LYS A 562 19.82 12.96 -60.57
N GLY A 563 20.38 13.58 -59.54
CA GLY A 563 21.68 14.25 -59.45
C GLY A 563 21.46 15.77 -59.43
N ASN A 564 22.17 16.48 -58.54
CA ASN A 564 22.26 17.93 -58.29
C ASN A 564 21.49 18.37 -57.03
N SER A 565 22.12 18.78 -55.91
CA SER A 565 23.17 19.80 -55.67
C SER A 565 22.69 21.24 -55.87
N ASP A 566 23.15 22.07 -54.94
CA ASP A 566 23.13 23.54 -54.86
C ASP A 566 21.96 24.09 -54.03
N SER A 567 22.14 24.90 -52.97
CA SER A 567 23.30 25.71 -52.53
C SER A 567 23.35 25.83 -51.02
#